data_AF-A0A2N5JBG8-F1
#
_entry.id   AF-A0A2N5JBG8-F1
#
_cell.length_a   1.000
_cell.length_b   1.000
_cell.length_c   1.000
_cell.angle_alpha   90.00
_cell.angle_beta   90.00
_cell.angle_gamma   90.00
#
_symmetry.space_group_name_H-M   'P 1'
#
loop_
_entity.id
_entity.type
_entity.pdbx_description
1 polymer ?
#
loop_
_entity_poly.entity_id
_entity_poly.type
_entity_poly.pdbx_seq_one_letter_code
_entity_poly.pdbx_strand_id
1 'polypeptide(L)'
;MADDNSRTPGRGDVDDLAKAQASAVRAARRELKRTFETVYNMYDDPADIRNALLDLVPAIAAKYGNAGSVAAAEWYEQVRAKWFKEQTDIDTTYQPDDKAIKETVRRLAGHLWDKDDGTPADPDAMLKGMLANMDRWVKAGGRETIAKATRRDPGKPRFARVPQGKTCGFCIMLASRGFVYSSAEAAGGDMNDYHNDCDCEPIPSWDKKNPKIEGYDPDKLYERYTACRSTIESLLTEERYRKTYVDPFVPQYEDDKPKDFDWWVARQIAAEMDCRDRQWLLDGKRVPVSYASLRAKKELKLHEKKTVEYLAEHGFRQWIAERSNKPGQKTADAVINRQTVDYKSPEGNSYNGIDGLIRHAGEQHAVGAVIHLQKGRSIISTEDCDSHIIQSLSHRKKLSWVLRIDYDGNMRRFVNE
;
A
#
# COMPACT_ATOMS: atom_id res chain seq x y z
N MET A 1 22.73 -14.10 -20.95
CA MET A 1 23.21 -12.84 -21.57
C MET A 1 21.96 -12.09 -22.00
N ALA A 2 21.63 -10.99 -21.34
CA ALA A 2 20.48 -10.17 -21.71
C ALA A 2 20.78 -9.51 -23.06
N ASP A 3 19.78 -9.50 -23.94
CA ASP A 3 19.84 -8.83 -25.24
C ASP A 3 20.07 -7.33 -25.00
N ASP A 4 21.31 -6.87 -25.19
CA ASP A 4 21.86 -5.53 -24.90
C ASP A 4 21.32 -4.45 -25.87
N ASN A 5 20.14 -4.68 -26.45
CA ASN A 5 19.59 -3.90 -27.55
C ASN A 5 18.26 -3.23 -27.22
N SER A 6 17.73 -3.40 -25.99
CA SER A 6 16.55 -2.63 -25.58
C SER A 6 16.96 -1.20 -25.27
N ARG A 7 16.40 -0.24 -26.02
CA ARG A 7 16.57 1.20 -25.79
C ARG A 7 15.57 1.73 -24.75
N THR A 8 14.82 0.85 -24.10
CA THR A 8 13.97 1.17 -22.96
C THR A 8 14.83 1.80 -21.85
N PRO A 9 14.33 2.77 -21.07
CA PRO A 9 15.04 3.30 -19.92
C PRO A 9 15.58 2.18 -19.02
N GLY A 10 16.88 2.19 -18.76
CA GLY A 10 17.52 1.25 -17.85
C GLY A 10 17.22 1.61 -16.39
N ARG A 11 17.60 0.72 -15.46
CA ARG A 11 17.40 0.98 -14.01
C ARG A 11 18.05 2.28 -13.56
N GLY A 12 19.27 2.57 -14.03
CA GLY A 12 19.97 3.82 -13.72
C GLY A 12 19.18 5.07 -14.12
N ASP A 13 18.61 5.10 -15.33
CA ASP A 13 17.78 6.23 -15.78
C ASP A 13 16.60 6.45 -14.83
N VAL A 14 15.93 5.36 -14.43
CA VAL A 14 14.76 5.46 -13.54
C VAL A 14 15.17 5.89 -12.12
N ASP A 15 16.29 5.37 -11.62
CA ASP A 15 16.84 5.74 -10.32
C ASP A 15 17.20 7.24 -10.27
N ASP A 16 17.71 7.79 -11.37
CA ASP A 16 18.11 9.20 -11.43
C ASP A 16 16.89 10.14 -11.41
N LEU A 17 15.81 9.81 -12.14
CA LEU A 17 14.53 10.51 -12.02
C LEU A 17 14.01 10.45 -10.57
N ALA A 18 13.98 9.25 -9.98
CA ALA A 18 13.47 9.07 -8.62
C ALA A 18 14.32 9.84 -7.58
N LYS A 19 15.65 9.86 -7.71
CA LYS A 19 16.56 10.64 -6.86
C LYS A 19 16.31 12.14 -6.98
N ALA A 20 16.11 12.65 -8.20
CA ALA A 20 15.84 14.06 -8.44
C ALA A 20 14.52 14.47 -7.77
N GLN A 21 13.44 13.71 -7.98
CA GLN A 21 12.15 13.92 -7.32
C GLN A 21 12.27 13.87 -5.79
N ALA A 22 12.96 12.85 -5.26
CA ALA A 22 13.17 12.71 -3.82
C ALA A 22 14.01 13.87 -3.23
N SER A 23 14.95 14.43 -4.00
CA SER A 23 15.72 15.59 -3.58
C SER A 23 14.86 16.85 -3.47
N ALA A 24 14.00 17.09 -4.46
CA ALA A 24 13.02 18.18 -4.42
C ALA A 24 12.06 18.04 -3.22
N VAL A 25 11.54 16.84 -2.98
CA VAL A 25 10.70 16.55 -1.80
C VAL A 25 11.43 16.83 -0.49
N ARG A 26 12.68 16.36 -0.35
CA ARG A 26 13.47 16.61 0.88
C ARG A 26 13.68 18.10 1.12
N ALA A 27 13.93 18.88 0.07
CA ALA A 27 14.08 20.32 0.17
C ALA A 27 12.75 21.00 0.56
N ALA A 28 11.64 20.62 -0.08
CA ALA A 28 10.30 21.11 0.23
C ALA A 28 9.88 20.82 1.68
N ARG A 29 10.10 19.59 2.16
CA ARG A 29 9.82 19.20 3.55
C ARG A 29 10.63 20.00 4.56
N ARG A 30 11.91 20.27 4.27
CA ARG A 30 12.76 21.13 5.14
C ARG A 30 12.27 22.58 5.15
N GLU A 31 11.86 23.12 4.01
CA GLU A 31 11.30 24.47 3.94
C GLU A 31 9.97 24.54 4.69
N LEU A 32 9.03 23.63 4.41
CA LEU A 32 7.75 23.53 5.10
C LEU A 32 7.92 23.42 6.63
N LYS A 33 8.85 22.59 7.11
CA LYS A 33 9.10 22.48 8.55
C LYS A 33 9.52 23.81 9.17
N ARG A 34 10.49 24.51 8.57
CA ARG A 34 10.96 25.82 9.05
C ARG A 34 9.87 26.89 8.95
N THR A 35 9.11 26.89 7.85
CA THR A 35 7.99 27.81 7.66
C THR A 35 6.92 27.59 8.72
N PHE A 36 6.56 26.32 8.99
CA PHE A 36 5.61 25.97 10.03
C PHE A 36 6.09 26.43 11.41
N GLU A 37 7.33 26.11 11.79
CA GLU A 37 7.93 26.55 13.05
C GLU A 37 7.92 28.09 13.19
N THR A 38 8.19 28.81 12.10
CA THR A 38 8.18 30.28 12.09
C THR A 38 6.77 30.83 12.29
N VAL A 39 5.80 30.35 11.51
CA VAL A 39 4.40 30.79 11.58
C VAL A 39 3.81 30.46 12.94
N TYR A 40 4.06 29.25 13.45
CA TYR A 40 3.54 28.80 14.74
C TYR A 40 4.06 29.64 15.90
N ASN A 41 5.32 30.09 15.86
CA ASN A 41 5.89 30.97 16.89
C ASN A 41 5.54 32.46 16.69
N MET A 42 4.93 32.83 15.57
CA MET A 42 4.61 34.22 15.23
C MET A 42 3.18 34.61 15.64
N TYR A 43 2.27 33.65 15.71
CA TYR A 43 0.86 33.88 15.98
C TYR A 43 0.39 33.06 17.18
N ASP A 44 -0.34 33.69 18.09
CA ASP A 44 -0.98 33.01 19.22
C ASP A 44 -2.34 32.41 18.84
N ASP A 45 -3.03 32.97 17.84
CA ASP A 45 -4.33 32.48 17.37
C ASP A 45 -4.17 31.35 16.33
N PRO A 46 -4.67 30.13 16.61
CA PRO A 46 -4.77 29.04 15.64
C PRO A 46 -5.35 29.42 14.27
N ALA A 47 -6.29 30.35 14.21
CA ALA A 47 -6.91 30.79 12.96
C ALA A 47 -5.90 31.54 12.07
N ASP A 48 -5.03 32.36 12.66
CA ASP A 48 -4.00 33.10 11.94
C ASP A 48 -2.88 32.19 11.45
N ILE A 49 -2.47 31.21 12.27
CA ILE A 49 -1.53 30.14 11.87
C ILE A 49 -2.07 29.42 10.63
N ARG A 50 -3.33 28.98 10.67
CA ARG A 50 -3.99 28.34 9.52
C ARG A 50 -3.98 29.26 8.31
N ASN A 51 -4.41 30.51 8.45
CA ASN A 51 -4.56 31.44 7.33
C ASN A 51 -3.23 31.71 6.63
N ALA A 52 -2.14 31.92 7.39
CA ALA A 52 -0.82 32.09 6.80
C ALA A 52 -0.37 30.84 6.03
N LEU A 53 -0.64 29.64 6.56
CA LEU A 53 -0.27 28.38 5.90
C LEU A 53 -1.11 28.10 4.64
N LEU A 54 -2.31 28.67 4.49
CA LEU A 54 -3.13 28.51 3.28
C LEU A 54 -2.46 29.09 2.02
N ASP A 55 -1.58 30.06 2.16
CA ASP A 55 -0.85 30.64 1.02
C ASP A 55 0.59 30.14 0.93
N LEU A 56 1.25 29.90 2.08
CA LEU A 56 2.64 29.44 2.11
C LEU A 56 2.79 27.99 1.64
N VAL A 57 1.88 27.08 2.01
CA VAL A 57 1.99 25.66 1.65
C VAL A 57 1.88 25.42 0.14
N PRO A 58 0.88 25.98 -0.58
CA PRO A 58 0.83 25.87 -2.04
C PRO A 58 2.05 26.49 -2.73
N ALA A 59 2.55 27.63 -2.25
CA ALA A 59 3.74 28.27 -2.81
C ALA A 59 4.99 27.39 -2.71
N ILE A 60 5.20 26.72 -1.57
CA ILE A 60 6.29 25.74 -1.39
C ILE A 60 6.11 24.56 -2.35
N ALA A 61 4.89 24.01 -2.44
CA ALA A 61 4.60 22.91 -3.35
C ALA A 61 4.86 23.28 -4.82
N ALA A 62 4.43 24.46 -5.26
CA ALA A 62 4.67 24.97 -6.61
C ALA A 62 6.16 25.17 -6.90
N LYS A 63 6.89 25.82 -5.99
CA LYS A 63 8.33 26.09 -6.13
C LYS A 63 9.12 24.80 -6.35
N TYR A 64 8.93 23.80 -5.50
CA TYR A 64 9.69 22.55 -5.59
C TYR A 64 9.12 21.58 -6.62
N GLY A 65 7.82 21.63 -6.92
CA GLY A 65 7.21 20.88 -8.01
C GLY A 65 7.71 21.34 -9.38
N ASN A 66 7.92 22.65 -9.59
CA ASN A 66 8.56 23.18 -10.81
C ASN A 66 10.02 22.72 -10.92
N ALA A 67 10.79 22.69 -9.83
CA ALA A 67 12.14 22.11 -9.85
C ALA A 67 12.13 20.62 -10.25
N GLY A 68 11.16 19.84 -9.74
CA GLY A 68 10.95 18.46 -10.16
C GLY A 68 10.49 18.31 -11.62
N SER A 69 9.81 19.32 -12.17
CA SER A 69 9.34 19.36 -13.55
C SER A 69 10.51 19.53 -14.53
N VAL A 70 11.44 20.44 -14.24
CA VAL A 70 12.66 20.62 -15.04
C VAL A 70 13.49 19.34 -15.10
N ALA A 71 13.76 18.72 -13.96
CA ALA A 71 14.51 17.46 -13.93
C ALA A 71 13.80 16.32 -14.68
N ALA A 72 12.47 16.28 -14.65
CA ALA A 72 11.69 15.29 -15.38
C ALA A 72 11.70 15.54 -16.90
N ALA A 73 11.73 16.80 -17.33
CA ALA A 73 11.89 17.16 -18.74
C ALA A 73 13.26 16.74 -19.26
N GLU A 74 14.35 17.13 -18.59
CA GLU A 74 15.71 16.73 -18.96
C GLU A 74 15.86 15.20 -19.05
N TRP A 75 15.30 14.49 -18.05
CA TRP A 75 15.27 13.04 -18.06
C TRP A 75 14.51 12.47 -19.27
N TYR A 76 13.32 13.02 -19.57
CA TYR A 76 12.52 12.55 -20.69
C TYR A 76 13.21 12.81 -22.04
N GLU A 77 13.86 13.96 -22.21
CA GLU A 77 14.68 14.26 -23.40
C GLU A 77 15.79 13.23 -23.58
N GLN A 78 16.54 12.93 -22.52
CA GLN A 78 17.62 11.94 -22.56
C GLN A 78 17.12 10.55 -22.93
N VAL A 79 16.01 10.13 -22.31
CA VAL A 79 15.38 8.84 -22.59
C VAL A 79 14.86 8.78 -24.03
N ARG A 80 14.18 9.84 -24.50
CA ARG A 80 13.62 9.91 -25.85
C ARG A 80 14.72 9.99 -26.93
N ALA A 81 15.82 10.65 -26.64
CA ALA A 81 16.98 10.78 -27.54
C ALA A 81 17.61 9.42 -27.90
N LYS A 82 17.42 8.39 -27.07
CA LYS A 82 17.82 7.00 -27.39
C LYS A 82 17.06 6.44 -28.60
N TRP A 83 15.88 6.97 -28.89
CA TRP A 83 14.97 6.50 -29.94
C TRP A 83 14.91 7.43 -31.14
N PHE A 84 14.88 8.74 -30.90
CA PHE A 84 14.68 9.76 -31.92
C PHE A 84 15.73 10.85 -31.81
N LYS A 85 16.20 11.38 -32.94
CA LYS A 85 17.20 12.47 -32.97
C LYS A 85 16.58 13.86 -32.84
N GLU A 86 15.27 13.96 -33.00
CA GLU A 86 14.50 15.21 -32.95
C GLU A 86 14.35 15.67 -31.50
N GLN A 87 14.72 16.92 -31.25
CA GLN A 87 14.43 17.57 -29.97
C GLN A 87 12.94 17.91 -29.88
N THR A 88 12.41 17.87 -28.66
CA THR A 88 11.03 18.28 -28.37
C THR A 88 11.09 19.36 -27.30
N ASP A 89 10.32 20.42 -27.49
CA ASP A 89 10.10 21.39 -26.42
C ASP A 89 9.16 20.78 -25.37
N ILE A 90 9.54 20.85 -24.10
CA ILE A 90 8.79 20.26 -23.00
C ILE A 90 8.29 21.38 -22.10
N ASP A 91 6.98 21.49 -22.00
CA ASP A 91 6.33 22.35 -21.02
C ASP A 91 6.60 21.85 -19.60
N THR A 92 7.50 22.53 -18.91
CA THR A 92 7.88 22.30 -17.51
C THR A 92 7.02 23.07 -16.51
N THR A 93 6.02 23.80 -16.99
CA THR A 93 5.15 24.60 -16.12
C THR A 93 4.29 23.68 -15.28
N TYR A 94 4.47 23.76 -13.96
CA TYR A 94 3.63 23.10 -12.99
C TYR A 94 2.90 24.12 -12.11
N GLN A 95 1.58 24.04 -12.12
CA GLN A 95 0.72 24.74 -11.19
C GLN A 95 -0.06 23.69 -10.40
N PRO A 96 0.22 23.53 -9.09
CA PRO A 96 -0.53 22.59 -8.27
C PRO A 96 -2.00 23.00 -8.18
N ASP A 97 -2.87 22.03 -7.88
CA ASP A 97 -4.26 22.31 -7.52
C ASP A 97 -4.32 22.97 -6.13
N ASP A 98 -4.17 24.30 -6.13
CA ASP A 98 -4.22 25.14 -4.94
C ASP A 98 -5.48 24.92 -4.12
N LYS A 99 -6.63 24.65 -4.76
CA LYS A 99 -7.90 24.40 -4.06
C LYS A 99 -7.78 23.13 -3.22
N ALA A 100 -7.35 22.03 -3.82
CA ALA A 100 -7.18 20.75 -3.11
C ALA A 100 -6.11 20.82 -2.00
N ILE A 101 -5.02 21.56 -2.22
CA ILE A 101 -4.00 21.80 -1.19
C ILE A 101 -4.61 22.59 -0.02
N LYS A 102 -5.30 23.70 -0.30
CA LYS A 102 -5.91 24.56 0.73
C LYS A 102 -6.97 23.80 1.53
N GLU A 103 -7.79 22.97 0.91
CA GLU A 103 -8.74 22.10 1.61
C GLU A 103 -8.04 21.11 2.56
N THR A 104 -6.94 20.50 2.10
CA THR A 104 -6.12 19.62 2.94
C THR A 104 -5.51 20.37 4.13
N VAL A 105 -5.00 21.59 3.91
CA VAL A 105 -4.46 22.45 4.98
C VAL A 105 -5.55 22.80 5.99
N ARG A 106 -6.74 23.22 5.55
CA ARG A 106 -7.88 23.51 6.45
C ARG A 106 -8.25 22.30 7.30
N ARG A 107 -8.34 21.12 6.67
CA ARG A 107 -8.66 19.88 7.38
C ARG A 107 -7.61 19.54 8.43
N LEU A 108 -6.32 19.65 8.09
CA LEU A 108 -5.22 19.37 9.03
C LEU A 108 -5.11 20.43 10.13
N ALA A 109 -5.48 21.68 9.85
CA ALA A 109 -5.48 22.75 10.83
C ALA A 109 -6.41 22.46 12.01
N GLY A 110 -7.42 21.59 11.86
CA GLY A 110 -8.26 21.14 12.97
C GLY A 110 -7.48 20.59 14.18
N HIS A 111 -6.21 20.18 13.99
CA HIS A 111 -5.32 19.79 15.09
C HIS A 111 -4.74 20.97 15.90
N LEU A 112 -4.95 22.22 15.49
CA LEU A 112 -4.52 23.40 16.25
C LEU A 112 -5.51 23.76 17.38
N TRP A 113 -6.65 23.07 17.46
CA TRP A 113 -7.67 23.30 18.47
C TRP A 113 -7.84 22.06 19.35
N ASP A 114 -8.18 22.31 20.61
CA ASP A 114 -8.74 21.28 21.48
C ASP A 114 -10.08 20.82 20.90
N LYS A 115 -10.35 19.51 21.02
CA LYS A 115 -11.59 18.92 20.55
C LYS A 115 -12.63 18.84 21.66
N ASP A 116 -13.89 18.81 21.27
CA ASP A 116 -15.03 18.65 22.19
C ASP A 116 -14.96 17.35 23.01
N ASP A 117 -14.25 16.33 22.52
CA ASP A 117 -14.02 15.05 23.22
C ASP A 117 -12.88 15.11 24.26
N GLY A 118 -12.29 16.28 24.49
CA GLY A 118 -11.18 16.50 25.42
C GLY A 118 -9.81 16.13 24.86
N THR A 119 -9.71 15.75 23.58
CA THR A 119 -8.40 15.59 22.91
C THR A 119 -7.73 16.96 22.79
N PRO A 120 -6.50 17.14 23.32
CA PRO A 120 -5.81 18.42 23.24
C PRO A 120 -5.35 18.71 21.81
N ALA A 121 -5.09 19.99 21.53
CA ALA A 121 -4.41 20.42 20.31
C ALA A 121 -3.08 19.68 20.12
N ASP A 122 -2.80 19.29 18.87
CA ASP A 122 -1.60 18.57 18.46
C ASP A 122 -1.02 19.19 17.16
N PRO A 123 -0.31 20.33 17.27
CA PRO A 123 0.34 20.98 16.12
C PRO A 123 1.31 20.06 15.38
N ASP A 124 1.94 19.11 16.08
CA ASP A 124 2.84 18.12 15.48
C ASP A 124 2.08 17.16 14.55
N ALA A 125 0.85 16.78 14.88
CA ALA A 125 -0.01 16.01 13.98
C ALA A 125 -0.35 16.80 12.70
N MET A 126 -0.61 18.12 12.81
CA MET A 126 -0.80 18.98 11.64
C MET A 126 0.45 18.98 10.75
N LEU A 127 1.62 19.26 11.33
CA LEU A 127 2.89 19.31 10.61
C LEU A 127 3.21 17.96 9.95
N LYS A 128 3.06 16.85 10.67
CA LYS A 128 3.27 15.50 10.13
C LYS A 128 2.35 15.22 8.94
N GLY A 129 1.08 15.61 9.02
CA GLY A 129 0.12 15.51 7.93
C GLY A 129 0.53 16.31 6.69
N MET A 130 0.98 17.55 6.88
CA MET A 130 1.43 18.41 5.77
C MET A 130 2.72 17.90 5.12
N LEU A 131 3.69 17.45 5.93
CA LEU A 131 4.92 16.83 5.42
C LEU A 131 4.64 15.58 4.58
N ALA A 132 3.67 14.76 5.00
CA ALA A 132 3.26 13.58 4.24
C ALA A 132 2.68 13.96 2.86
N ASN A 133 1.79 14.94 2.80
CA ASN A 133 1.18 15.40 1.54
C ASN A 133 2.15 16.17 0.63
N MET A 134 3.14 16.87 1.20
CA MET A 134 4.14 17.62 0.43
C MET A 134 4.93 16.72 -0.54
N ASP A 135 5.17 15.45 -0.18
CA ASP A 135 5.79 14.48 -1.10
C ASP A 135 4.96 14.29 -2.37
N ARG A 136 3.64 14.11 -2.22
CA ARG A 136 2.71 13.94 -3.34
C ARG A 136 2.64 15.20 -4.21
N TRP A 137 2.49 16.38 -3.60
CA TRP A 137 2.32 17.64 -4.34
C TRP A 137 3.56 18.04 -5.13
N VAL A 138 4.76 17.74 -4.62
CA VAL A 138 6.02 18.03 -5.32
C VAL A 138 6.26 17.03 -6.45
N LYS A 139 6.09 15.72 -6.19
CA LYS A 139 6.26 14.67 -7.23
C LYS A 139 5.26 14.80 -8.38
N ALA A 140 4.10 15.40 -8.13
CA ALA A 140 3.09 15.64 -9.17
C ALA A 140 3.62 16.50 -10.32
N GLY A 141 4.50 17.48 -10.07
CA GLY A 141 5.07 18.30 -11.14
C GLY A 141 5.90 17.50 -12.17
N GLY A 142 6.80 16.65 -11.68
CA GLY A 142 7.58 15.77 -12.55
C GLY A 142 6.72 14.79 -13.35
N ARG A 143 5.74 14.16 -12.67
CA ARG A 143 4.82 13.21 -13.31
C ARG A 143 3.93 13.89 -14.36
N GLU A 144 3.41 15.08 -14.06
CA GLU A 144 2.61 15.86 -14.99
C GLU A 144 3.44 16.32 -16.21
N THR A 145 4.71 16.68 -16.00
CA THR A 145 5.62 17.05 -17.08
C THR A 145 5.84 15.88 -18.05
N ILE A 146 6.15 14.69 -17.53
CA ILE A 146 6.29 13.47 -18.35
C ILE A 146 4.97 13.16 -19.08
N ALA A 147 3.84 13.29 -18.39
CA ALA A 147 2.53 13.08 -18.98
C ALA A 147 2.25 14.08 -20.12
N LYS A 148 2.50 15.38 -19.91
CA LYS A 148 2.39 16.44 -20.93
C LYS A 148 3.27 16.17 -22.14
N ALA A 149 4.54 15.86 -21.91
CA ALA A 149 5.51 15.61 -22.96
C ALA A 149 5.08 14.41 -23.83
N THR A 150 4.69 13.33 -23.17
CA THR A 150 4.33 12.08 -23.86
C THR A 150 2.99 12.13 -24.56
N ARG A 151 2.00 12.89 -24.05
CA ARG A 151 0.73 13.13 -24.77
C ARG A 151 0.96 13.80 -26.13
N ARG A 152 2.00 14.61 -26.25
CA ARG A 152 2.38 15.30 -27.50
C ARG A 152 3.36 14.50 -28.36
N ASP A 153 3.88 13.37 -27.87
CA ASP A 153 4.91 12.61 -28.57
C ASP A 153 4.33 11.80 -29.74
N PRO A 154 4.74 12.06 -31.00
CA PRO A 154 4.30 11.30 -32.16
C PRO A 154 4.69 9.81 -32.09
N GLY A 155 5.71 9.46 -31.29
CA GLY A 155 6.15 8.09 -31.08
C GLY A 155 5.15 7.21 -30.32
N LYS A 156 4.15 7.82 -29.65
CA LYS A 156 3.07 7.13 -28.91
C LYS A 156 3.60 5.98 -28.02
N PRO A 157 4.44 6.28 -27.02
CA PRO A 157 5.02 5.25 -26.16
C PRO A 157 3.94 4.47 -25.38
N ARG A 158 4.31 3.27 -24.93
CA ARG A 158 3.57 2.55 -23.89
C ARG A 158 4.22 2.78 -22.53
N PHE A 159 3.45 2.64 -21.47
CA PHE A 159 3.91 2.90 -20.12
C PHE A 159 3.79 1.68 -19.24
N ALA A 160 4.72 1.57 -18.30
CA ALA A 160 4.64 0.71 -17.14
C ALA A 160 4.72 1.56 -15.87
N ARG A 161 4.04 1.14 -14.80
CA ARG A 161 4.30 1.67 -13.46
C ARG A 161 5.48 0.90 -12.88
N VAL A 162 6.58 1.57 -12.55
CA VAL A 162 7.82 0.91 -12.15
C VAL A 162 8.14 1.22 -10.69
N PRO A 163 8.08 0.21 -9.79
CA PRO A 163 8.49 0.35 -8.40
C PRO A 163 10.00 0.63 -8.24
N GLN A 164 10.38 1.52 -7.31
CA GLN A 164 11.77 1.80 -6.95
C GLN A 164 12.18 1.29 -5.56
N GLY A 165 11.23 0.82 -4.75
CA GLY A 165 11.51 0.42 -3.37
C GLY A 165 10.30 -0.16 -2.66
N LYS A 166 10.15 0.14 -1.37
CA LYS A 166 9.07 -0.36 -0.50
C LYS A 166 7.71 0.20 -0.92
N THR A 167 7.14 -0.44 -1.93
CA THR A 167 5.97 0.00 -2.67
C THR A 167 4.70 -0.62 -2.11
N CYS A 168 3.58 0.11 -2.12
CA CYS A 168 2.29 -0.42 -1.63
C CYS A 168 1.67 -1.42 -2.60
N GLY A 169 0.71 -2.20 -2.11
CA GLY A 169 -0.04 -3.21 -2.86
C GLY A 169 -0.71 -2.66 -4.11
N PHE A 170 -1.36 -1.49 -4.02
CA PHE A 170 -1.99 -0.84 -5.17
C PHE A 170 -1.01 -0.56 -6.31
N CYS A 171 0.17 -0.03 -5.98
CA CYS A 171 1.19 0.27 -6.97
C CYS A 171 1.78 -1.00 -7.58
N ILE A 172 1.98 -2.06 -6.79
CA ILE A 172 2.44 -3.36 -7.30
C ILE A 172 1.40 -3.99 -8.22
N MET A 173 0.11 -3.89 -7.88
CA MET A 173 -0.99 -4.33 -8.75
C MET A 173 -0.99 -3.60 -10.10
N LEU A 174 -0.73 -2.29 -10.13
CA LEU A 174 -0.62 -1.57 -11.39
C LEU A 174 0.67 -1.91 -12.14
N ALA A 175 1.77 -2.09 -11.40
CA ALA A 175 3.08 -2.45 -11.95
C ALA A 175 3.11 -3.87 -12.55
N SER A 176 2.31 -4.79 -12.05
CA SER A 176 2.26 -6.16 -12.56
C SER A 176 1.73 -6.26 -13.99
N ARG A 177 1.05 -5.23 -14.49
CA ARG A 177 0.54 -5.21 -15.86
C ARG A 177 1.62 -4.94 -16.91
N GLY A 178 2.81 -4.48 -16.52
CA GLY A 178 3.89 -4.17 -17.46
C GLY A 178 3.60 -2.96 -18.35
N PHE A 179 4.21 -2.95 -19.55
CA PHE A 179 4.13 -1.85 -20.51
C PHE A 179 2.84 -1.85 -21.35
N VAL A 180 1.68 -1.90 -20.69
CA VAL A 180 0.37 -1.97 -21.37
C VAL A 180 -0.37 -0.64 -21.42
N TYR A 181 0.03 0.33 -20.58
CA TYR A 181 -0.70 1.58 -20.45
C TYR A 181 -0.46 2.48 -21.65
N SER A 182 -1.52 3.11 -22.14
CA SER A 182 -1.47 4.02 -23.30
C SER A 182 -1.00 5.43 -22.95
N SER A 183 -0.98 5.78 -21.66
CA SER A 183 -0.54 7.09 -21.17
C SER A 183 0.06 6.98 -19.77
N ALA A 184 0.79 8.02 -19.36
CA ALA A 184 1.34 8.11 -18.00
C ALA A 184 0.22 8.14 -16.95
N GLU A 185 -0.91 8.79 -17.24
CA GLU A 185 -2.08 8.84 -16.37
C GLU A 185 -2.69 7.47 -16.15
N ALA A 186 -2.84 6.68 -17.22
CA ALA A 186 -3.34 5.32 -17.12
C ALA A 186 -2.41 4.43 -16.26
N ALA A 187 -1.09 4.64 -16.34
CA ALA A 187 -0.11 3.97 -15.47
C ALA A 187 -0.15 4.50 -14.01
N GLY A 188 -0.57 5.75 -13.82
CA GLY A 188 -0.85 6.36 -12.53
C GLY A 188 -2.09 5.80 -11.81
N GLY A 189 -2.98 5.12 -12.54
CA GLY A 189 -4.27 4.63 -12.03
C GLY A 189 -5.32 5.74 -12.03
N ASP A 190 -6.52 5.44 -11.50
CA ASP A 190 -7.61 6.40 -11.39
C ASP A 190 -7.14 7.74 -10.83
N MET A 191 -7.29 8.81 -11.63
CA MET A 191 -6.91 10.18 -11.28
C MET A 191 -5.44 10.37 -10.84
N ASN A 192 -4.52 9.50 -11.25
CA ASN A 192 -3.15 9.50 -10.72
C ASN A 192 -3.11 9.34 -9.19
N ASP A 193 -3.88 8.41 -8.63
CA ASP A 193 -3.87 8.14 -7.19
C ASP A 193 -2.52 7.58 -6.73
N TYR A 194 -1.63 8.49 -6.36
CA TYR A 194 -0.40 8.24 -5.62
C TYR A 194 -0.64 8.56 -4.14
N HIS A 195 -0.32 7.61 -3.26
CA HIS A 195 -0.32 7.86 -1.83
C HIS A 195 0.92 8.67 -1.41
N ASN A 196 0.92 9.19 -0.18
CA ASN A 196 2.06 9.87 0.41
C ASN A 196 3.28 8.93 0.49
N ASP A 197 4.48 9.41 0.18
CA ASP A 197 5.72 8.61 0.16
C ASP A 197 5.67 7.46 -0.87
N CYS A 198 5.03 7.70 -2.02
CA CYS A 198 5.02 6.74 -3.13
C CYS A 198 6.27 6.92 -4.00
N ASP A 199 7.04 5.84 -4.15
CA ASP A 199 8.31 5.82 -4.90
C ASP A 199 8.17 5.19 -6.29
N CYS A 200 6.96 5.04 -6.82
CA CYS A 200 6.75 4.51 -8.18
C CYS A 200 6.78 5.63 -9.20
N GLU A 201 7.28 5.32 -10.39
CA GLU A 201 7.25 6.23 -11.54
C GLU A 201 6.58 5.59 -12.77
N PRO A 202 5.81 6.37 -13.55
CA PRO A 202 5.32 5.94 -14.86
C PRO A 202 6.45 6.05 -15.89
N ILE A 203 6.94 4.91 -16.38
CA ILE A 203 8.08 4.86 -17.31
C ILE A 203 7.60 4.58 -18.74
N PRO A 204 7.90 5.46 -19.72
CA PRO A 204 7.61 5.22 -21.12
C PRO A 204 8.62 4.24 -21.74
N SER A 205 8.15 3.51 -22.74
CA SER A 205 8.99 2.82 -23.72
C SER A 205 8.36 2.88 -25.11
N TRP A 206 9.20 3.02 -26.12
CA TRP A 206 8.81 2.92 -27.54
C TRP A 206 9.14 1.53 -28.11
N ASP A 207 9.67 0.62 -27.29
CA ASP A 207 9.87 -0.77 -27.66
C ASP A 207 8.52 -1.50 -27.72
N LYS A 208 8.04 -1.77 -28.93
CA LYS A 208 6.76 -2.46 -29.14
C LYS A 208 6.84 -3.97 -28.92
N LYS A 209 8.05 -4.54 -28.89
CA LYS A 209 8.25 -5.99 -28.88
C LYS A 209 8.68 -6.50 -27.52
N ASN A 210 9.62 -5.81 -26.86
CA ASN A 210 10.25 -6.35 -25.66
C ASN A 210 10.76 -5.25 -24.69
N PRO A 211 9.88 -4.35 -24.20
CA PRO A 211 10.29 -3.32 -23.26
C PRO A 211 10.74 -3.95 -21.94
N LYS A 212 11.98 -3.67 -21.53
CA LYS A 212 12.62 -4.28 -20.35
C LYS A 212 13.37 -3.25 -19.53
N ILE A 213 13.25 -3.39 -18.21
CA ILE A 213 14.02 -2.62 -17.24
C ILE A 213 14.68 -3.62 -16.28
N GLU A 214 15.97 -3.45 -16.02
CA GLU A 214 16.68 -4.30 -15.08
C GLU A 214 16.01 -4.30 -13.68
N GLY A 215 15.84 -5.49 -13.11
CA GLY A 215 15.20 -5.67 -11.80
C GLY A 215 13.68 -5.43 -11.78
N TYR A 216 13.05 -5.19 -12.91
CA TYR A 216 11.59 -5.09 -13.03
C TYR A 216 11.05 -6.26 -13.85
N ASP A 217 10.27 -7.11 -13.19
CA ASP A 217 9.71 -8.33 -13.74
C ASP A 217 8.18 -8.31 -13.51
N PRO A 218 7.40 -7.79 -14.48
CA PRO A 218 5.94 -7.68 -14.35
C PRO A 218 5.26 -9.02 -14.07
N ASP A 219 5.76 -10.11 -14.68
CA ASP A 219 5.16 -11.44 -14.56
C ASP A 219 5.27 -11.95 -13.12
N LYS A 220 6.44 -11.81 -12.48
CA LYS A 220 6.58 -12.16 -11.06
C LYS A 220 5.77 -11.27 -10.13
N LEU A 221 5.58 -9.98 -10.47
CA LEU A 221 4.68 -9.12 -9.72
C LEU A 221 3.22 -9.58 -9.89
N TYR A 222 2.85 -10.06 -11.09
CA TYR A 222 1.53 -10.57 -11.42
C TYR A 222 1.21 -11.87 -10.68
N GLU A 223 2.17 -12.79 -10.56
CA GLU A 223 2.05 -13.99 -9.74
C GLU A 223 1.67 -13.64 -8.29
N ARG A 224 2.38 -12.67 -7.69
CA ARG A 224 2.13 -12.23 -6.31
C ARG A 224 0.81 -11.48 -6.15
N TYR A 225 0.47 -10.62 -7.10
CA TYR A 225 -0.85 -10.00 -7.18
C TYR A 225 -1.95 -11.07 -7.23
N THR A 226 -1.81 -12.09 -8.09
CA THR A 226 -2.79 -13.16 -8.28
C THR A 226 -2.95 -13.99 -7.00
N ALA A 227 -1.84 -14.33 -6.32
CA ALA A 227 -1.89 -15.04 -5.04
C ALA A 227 -2.60 -14.23 -3.93
N CYS A 228 -2.41 -12.91 -3.90
CA CYS A 228 -3.12 -12.05 -2.95
C CYS A 228 -4.60 -11.93 -3.32
N ARG A 229 -4.92 -11.75 -4.60
CA ARG A 229 -6.30 -11.71 -5.09
C ARG A 229 -7.04 -13.01 -4.75
N SER A 230 -6.46 -14.17 -5.05
CA SER A 230 -7.08 -15.47 -4.80
C SER A 230 -7.37 -15.69 -3.31
N THR A 231 -6.57 -15.09 -2.41
CA THR A 231 -6.80 -15.16 -0.96
C THR A 231 -8.13 -14.56 -0.55
N ILE A 232 -8.63 -13.56 -1.27
CA ILE A 232 -9.87 -12.84 -0.93
C ILE A 232 -10.97 -13.01 -1.99
N GLU A 233 -10.81 -13.86 -3.00
CA GLU A 233 -11.73 -13.95 -4.13
C GLU A 233 -13.19 -14.16 -3.68
N SER A 234 -13.41 -14.99 -2.65
CA SER A 234 -14.76 -15.23 -2.10
C SER A 234 -15.41 -14.01 -1.41
N LEU A 235 -14.64 -12.95 -1.14
CA LEU A 235 -15.11 -11.69 -0.57
C LEU A 235 -15.39 -10.64 -1.66
N LEU A 236 -15.04 -10.89 -2.92
CA LEU A 236 -15.19 -9.93 -4.01
C LEU A 236 -16.57 -10.05 -4.67
N THR A 237 -17.65 -9.83 -3.90
CA THR A 237 -19.04 -9.96 -4.37
C THR A 237 -19.77 -8.62 -4.43
N GLU A 238 -20.70 -8.47 -5.37
CA GLU A 238 -21.54 -7.26 -5.46
C GLU A 238 -22.37 -7.03 -4.19
N GLU A 239 -22.83 -8.11 -3.55
CA GLU A 239 -23.57 -8.04 -2.30
C GLU A 239 -22.75 -7.36 -1.20
N ARG A 240 -21.48 -7.80 -1.04
CA ARG A 240 -20.58 -7.20 -0.06
C ARG A 240 -20.23 -5.77 -0.41
N TYR A 241 -19.96 -5.47 -1.68
CA TYR A 241 -19.73 -4.10 -2.15
C TYR A 241 -20.90 -3.18 -1.79
N ARG A 242 -22.14 -3.61 -2.04
CA ARG A 242 -23.33 -2.84 -1.70
C ARG A 242 -23.40 -2.59 -0.19
N LYS A 243 -23.38 -3.66 0.60
CA LYS A 243 -23.55 -3.63 2.06
C LYS A 243 -22.44 -2.86 2.80
N THR A 244 -21.19 -2.99 2.35
CA THR A 244 -20.02 -2.46 3.08
C THR A 244 -19.50 -1.12 2.56
N TYR A 245 -19.93 -0.70 1.37
CA TYR A 245 -19.43 0.53 0.74
C TYR A 245 -20.54 1.44 0.20
N VAL A 246 -21.54 0.92 -0.51
CA VAL A 246 -22.61 1.75 -1.10
C VAL A 246 -23.64 2.17 -0.06
N ASP A 247 -24.24 1.22 0.66
CA ASP A 247 -25.30 1.48 1.63
C ASP A 247 -24.86 2.41 2.78
N PRO A 248 -23.64 2.30 3.35
CA PRO A 248 -23.16 3.23 4.37
C PRO A 248 -22.49 4.50 3.80
N PHE A 249 -22.48 4.71 2.46
CA PHE A 249 -21.82 5.86 1.87
C PHE A 249 -22.50 7.17 2.29
N VAL A 250 -21.73 8.09 2.85
CA VAL A 250 -22.19 9.43 3.20
C VAL A 250 -21.48 10.43 2.28
N PRO A 251 -22.21 11.09 1.35
CA PRO A 251 -21.62 12.10 0.48
C PRO A 251 -21.14 13.29 1.31
N GLN A 252 -19.96 13.84 0.97
CA GLN A 252 -19.47 15.08 1.57
C GLN A 252 -19.91 16.31 0.75
N TYR A 253 -20.14 16.13 -0.55
CA TYR A 253 -20.58 17.15 -1.49
C TYR A 253 -21.77 16.68 -2.32
N GLU A 254 -22.46 17.62 -2.97
CA GLU A 254 -23.72 17.37 -3.72
C GLU A 254 -23.58 16.32 -4.82
N ASP A 255 -22.42 16.27 -5.50
CA ASP A 255 -22.15 15.34 -6.61
C ASP A 255 -21.40 14.07 -6.18
N ASP A 256 -21.16 13.88 -4.88
CA ASP A 256 -20.43 12.71 -4.39
C ASP A 256 -21.28 11.45 -4.54
N LYS A 257 -20.68 10.44 -5.17
CA LYS A 257 -21.26 9.10 -5.31
C LYS A 257 -20.22 8.03 -5.01
N PRO A 258 -20.64 6.85 -4.52
CA PRO A 258 -19.73 5.74 -4.36
C PRO A 258 -19.07 5.40 -5.70
N LYS A 259 -17.78 5.04 -5.65
CA LYS A 259 -17.06 4.49 -6.80
C LYS A 259 -17.64 3.13 -7.20
N ASP A 260 -17.44 2.74 -8.45
CA ASP A 260 -18.00 1.50 -8.98
C ASP A 260 -17.40 0.23 -8.34
N PHE A 261 -17.98 -0.91 -8.71
CA PHE A 261 -17.60 -2.22 -8.20
C PHE A 261 -16.15 -2.59 -8.51
N ASP A 262 -15.68 -2.33 -9.74
CA ASP A 262 -14.32 -2.66 -10.16
C ASP A 262 -13.27 -1.86 -9.38
N TRP A 263 -13.55 -0.57 -9.13
CA TRP A 263 -12.72 0.25 -8.26
C TRP A 263 -12.66 -0.32 -6.85
N TRP A 264 -13.82 -0.70 -6.29
CA TRP A 264 -13.88 -1.28 -4.95
C TRP A 264 -13.10 -2.60 -4.88
N VAL A 265 -13.25 -3.48 -5.88
CA VAL A 265 -12.50 -4.74 -6.00
C VAL A 265 -10.99 -4.48 -6.00
N ALA A 266 -10.53 -3.55 -6.85
CA ALA A 266 -9.13 -3.18 -6.93
C ALA A 266 -8.58 -2.69 -5.58
N ARG A 267 -9.38 -1.95 -4.81
CA ARG A 267 -9.02 -1.49 -3.46
C ARG A 267 -8.99 -2.61 -2.43
N GLN A 268 -9.92 -3.56 -2.49
CA GLN A 268 -9.88 -4.74 -1.60
C GLN A 268 -8.63 -5.59 -1.85
N ILE A 269 -8.27 -5.81 -3.12
CA ILE A 269 -7.06 -6.55 -3.48
C ILE A 269 -5.80 -5.80 -3.01
N ALA A 270 -5.73 -4.48 -3.25
CA ALA A 270 -4.63 -3.66 -2.78
C ALA A 270 -4.47 -3.73 -1.25
N ALA A 271 -5.57 -3.72 -0.50
CA ALA A 271 -5.56 -3.86 0.96
C ALA A 271 -5.06 -5.24 1.43
N GLU A 272 -5.44 -6.32 0.74
CA GLU A 272 -4.89 -7.67 1.01
C GLU A 272 -3.39 -7.74 0.69
N MET A 273 -2.95 -7.12 -0.40
CA MET A 273 -1.53 -7.01 -0.73
C MET A 273 -0.77 -6.22 0.34
N ASP A 274 -1.33 -5.12 0.84
CA ASP A 274 -0.73 -4.29 1.91
C ASP A 274 -0.65 -5.02 3.26
N CYS A 275 -1.31 -6.19 3.40
CA CYS A 275 -1.09 -7.10 4.52
C CYS A 275 0.23 -7.89 4.42
N ARG A 276 0.96 -7.79 3.29
CA ARG A 276 2.28 -8.41 3.08
C ARG A 276 3.40 -7.41 3.28
N ASP A 277 4.60 -7.93 3.49
CA ASP A 277 5.82 -7.14 3.53
C ASP A 277 6.06 -6.49 2.16
N ARG A 278 6.31 -5.18 2.16
CA ARG A 278 6.51 -4.41 0.93
C ARG A 278 7.72 -4.86 0.12
N GLN A 279 8.76 -5.39 0.76
CA GLN A 279 9.91 -5.93 0.05
C GLN A 279 9.55 -7.26 -0.61
N TRP A 280 8.79 -8.13 0.08
CA TRP A 280 8.29 -9.38 -0.49
C TRP A 280 7.39 -9.12 -1.70
N LEU A 281 6.51 -8.12 -1.65
CA LEU A 281 5.70 -7.73 -2.81
C LEU A 281 6.57 -7.34 -4.02
N LEU A 282 7.75 -6.77 -3.78
CA LEU A 282 8.68 -6.34 -4.83
C LEU A 282 9.56 -7.49 -5.36
N ASP A 283 10.23 -8.25 -4.48
CA ASP A 283 11.23 -9.26 -4.89
C ASP A 283 10.92 -10.72 -4.52
N GLY A 284 9.89 -10.97 -3.72
CA GLY A 284 9.38 -12.31 -3.42
C GLY A 284 10.25 -13.04 -2.40
N LYS A 285 11.24 -12.36 -1.84
CA LYS A 285 12.14 -12.95 -0.86
C LYS A 285 11.42 -13.16 0.45
N ARG A 286 11.62 -14.35 1.01
CA ARG A 286 11.16 -14.76 2.33
C ARG A 286 11.30 -13.64 3.37
N VAL A 287 10.22 -13.39 4.11
CA VAL A 287 10.22 -12.37 5.15
C VAL A 287 10.91 -12.89 6.42
N PRO A 288 11.79 -12.10 7.07
CA PRO A 288 12.35 -12.45 8.36
C PRO A 288 11.28 -12.55 9.46
N VAL A 289 11.38 -13.57 10.30
CA VAL A 289 10.48 -13.75 11.45
C VAL A 289 11.16 -13.17 12.69
N SER A 290 10.42 -12.33 13.43
CA SER A 290 10.87 -11.77 14.70
C SER A 290 10.32 -12.58 15.87
N TYR A 291 11.08 -12.68 16.95
CA TYR A 291 10.69 -13.43 18.16
C TYR A 291 10.87 -12.54 19.38
N ALA A 292 9.95 -12.60 20.34
CA ALA A 292 10.06 -11.89 21.61
C ALA A 292 11.31 -12.29 22.41
N SER A 293 11.69 -13.56 22.35
CA SER A 293 12.88 -14.10 23.02
C SER A 293 13.41 -15.36 22.32
N LEU A 294 14.62 -15.81 22.69
CA LEU A 294 15.14 -17.12 22.27
C LEU A 294 14.24 -18.27 22.75
N ARG A 295 13.59 -18.10 23.90
CA ARG A 295 12.65 -19.07 24.46
C ARG A 295 11.40 -19.18 23.59
N ALA A 296 10.81 -18.05 23.18
CA ALA A 296 9.66 -18.04 22.26
C ALA A 296 9.93 -18.86 20.99
N LYS A 297 11.14 -18.74 20.41
CA LYS A 297 11.55 -19.54 19.25
C LYS A 297 11.68 -21.03 19.55
N LYS A 298 12.25 -21.40 20.71
CA LYS A 298 12.48 -22.81 21.09
C LYS A 298 11.17 -23.54 21.41
N GLU A 299 10.21 -22.86 22.02
CA GLU A 299 8.94 -23.43 22.46
C GLU A 299 7.90 -23.63 21.34
N LEU A 300 8.15 -23.14 20.12
CA LEU A 300 7.27 -23.39 18.98
C LEU A 300 7.17 -24.89 18.67
N LYS A 301 5.94 -25.39 18.65
CA LYS A 301 5.62 -26.76 18.24
C LYS A 301 5.86 -26.93 16.74
N LEU A 302 6.04 -28.18 16.30
CA LEU A 302 6.34 -28.48 14.90
C LEU A 302 5.31 -27.92 13.91
N HIS A 303 4.01 -28.04 14.21
CA HIS A 303 2.96 -27.51 13.34
C HIS A 303 2.92 -25.98 13.35
N GLU A 304 3.22 -25.32 14.48
CA GLU A 304 3.34 -23.87 14.56
C GLU A 304 4.53 -23.36 13.75
N LYS A 305 5.69 -24.06 13.80
CA LYS A 305 6.86 -23.77 12.97
C LYS A 305 6.52 -23.83 11.47
N LYS A 306 5.79 -24.87 11.04
CA LYS A 306 5.32 -24.99 9.65
C LYS A 306 4.42 -23.82 9.24
N THR A 307 3.50 -23.38 10.11
CA THR A 307 2.66 -22.20 9.84
C THR A 307 3.50 -20.92 9.76
N VAL A 308 4.43 -20.74 10.69
CA VAL A 308 5.34 -19.58 10.70
C VAL A 308 6.19 -19.50 9.43
N GLU A 309 6.77 -20.62 9.03
CA GLU A 309 7.56 -20.73 7.80
C GLU A 309 6.71 -20.45 6.57
N TYR A 310 5.53 -21.08 6.46
CA TYR A 310 4.62 -20.87 5.35
C TYR A 310 4.24 -19.39 5.20
N LEU A 311 3.80 -18.75 6.29
CA LEU A 311 3.42 -17.34 6.29
C LEU A 311 4.61 -16.44 5.92
N ALA A 312 5.83 -16.76 6.36
CA ALA A 312 7.03 -16.00 6.03
C ALA A 312 7.42 -16.10 4.54
N GLU A 313 7.27 -17.27 3.93
CA GLU A 313 7.47 -17.45 2.48
C GLU A 313 6.40 -16.71 1.65
N HIS A 314 5.21 -16.51 2.22
CA HIS A 314 4.08 -15.84 1.56
C HIS A 314 3.91 -14.38 1.96
N GLY A 315 4.98 -13.76 2.46
CA GLY A 315 5.04 -12.31 2.65
C GLY A 315 4.50 -11.78 3.97
N PHE A 316 4.08 -12.63 4.92
CA PHE A 316 3.59 -12.14 6.20
C PHE A 316 4.75 -11.87 7.17
N ARG A 317 4.87 -10.61 7.58
CA ARG A 317 5.75 -10.20 8.67
C ARG A 317 5.13 -10.61 10.01
N GLN A 318 5.88 -11.39 10.78
CA GLN A 318 5.42 -11.99 12.03
C GLN A 318 6.32 -11.57 13.19
N TRP A 319 5.71 -11.25 14.32
CA TRP A 319 6.37 -11.17 15.62
C TRP A 319 5.78 -12.25 16.53
N ILE A 320 6.58 -13.26 16.88
CA ILE A 320 6.16 -14.38 17.70
C ILE A 320 6.27 -14.01 19.18
N ALA A 321 5.15 -14.07 19.89
CA ALA A 321 5.08 -13.69 21.29
C ALA A 321 5.71 -14.76 22.20
N GLU A 322 6.13 -14.35 23.39
CA GLU A 322 6.52 -15.29 24.44
C GLU A 322 5.29 -15.79 25.19
N ARG A 323 5.21 -17.09 25.43
CA ARG A 323 4.09 -17.71 26.16
C ARG A 323 4.12 -17.27 27.64
N SER A 324 2.97 -16.93 28.22
CA SER A 324 2.90 -16.59 29.65
C SER A 324 3.23 -17.79 30.55
N ASN A 325 3.98 -17.52 31.62
CA ASN A 325 4.26 -18.49 32.68
C ASN A 325 3.18 -18.53 33.77
N LYS A 326 2.21 -17.60 33.74
CA LYS A 326 1.17 -17.51 34.75
C LYS A 326 0.06 -18.54 34.46
N PRO A 327 -0.30 -19.41 35.41
CA PRO A 327 -1.40 -20.35 35.24
C PRO A 327 -2.70 -19.62 34.83
N GLY A 328 -3.34 -20.09 33.76
CA GLY A 328 -4.61 -19.52 33.26
C GLY A 328 -4.48 -18.26 32.40
N GLN A 329 -3.30 -17.64 32.29
CA GLN A 329 -3.11 -16.48 31.41
C GLN A 329 -2.70 -16.97 30.01
N LYS A 330 -3.60 -16.84 29.04
CA LYS A 330 -3.32 -17.16 27.64
C LYS A 330 -2.86 -15.91 26.89
N THR A 331 -1.90 -16.06 25.99
CA THR A 331 -1.29 -15.00 25.18
C THR A 331 -1.37 -15.39 23.73
N ALA A 332 -1.77 -14.46 22.86
CA ALA A 332 -1.81 -14.71 21.42
C ALA A 332 -0.46 -15.24 20.89
N ASP A 333 -0.50 -16.14 19.91
CA ASP A 333 0.71 -16.81 19.40
C ASP A 333 1.66 -15.84 18.66
N ALA A 334 1.09 -14.87 17.94
CA ALA A 334 1.86 -13.92 17.15
C ALA A 334 1.17 -12.55 17.01
N VAL A 335 1.91 -11.59 16.49
CA VAL A 335 1.39 -10.34 15.95
C VAL A 335 1.70 -10.29 14.45
N ILE A 336 0.64 -10.10 13.64
CA ILE A 336 0.71 -9.90 12.19
C ILE A 336 -0.05 -8.60 11.89
N ASN A 337 0.56 -7.69 11.13
CA ASN A 337 -0.05 -6.40 10.77
C ASN A 337 -0.60 -5.61 11.98
N ARG A 338 0.15 -5.61 13.08
CA ARG A 338 -0.20 -4.97 14.37
C ARG A 338 -1.44 -5.55 15.07
N GLN A 339 -1.93 -6.69 14.61
CA GLN A 339 -3.05 -7.41 15.19
C GLN A 339 -2.54 -8.69 15.84
N THR A 340 -3.07 -9.01 17.01
CA THR A 340 -2.83 -10.25 17.73
C THR A 340 -3.50 -11.42 16.99
N VAL A 341 -2.75 -12.49 16.77
CA VAL A 341 -3.14 -13.64 15.94
C VAL A 341 -2.80 -14.95 16.64
N ASP A 342 -3.76 -15.87 16.61
CA ASP A 342 -3.57 -17.26 17.05
C ASP A 342 -3.35 -18.22 15.87
N TYR A 343 -2.45 -19.19 16.05
CA TYR A 343 -2.15 -20.23 15.07
C TYR A 343 -2.79 -21.55 15.45
N LYS A 344 -3.59 -22.08 14.53
CA LYS A 344 -4.45 -23.24 14.76
C LYS A 344 -4.18 -24.28 13.68
N SER A 345 -3.89 -25.51 14.10
CA SER A 345 -3.70 -26.64 13.20
C SER A 345 -4.50 -27.83 13.72
N PRO A 346 -5.70 -28.10 13.19
CA PRO A 346 -6.59 -29.16 13.66
C PRO A 346 -5.91 -30.54 13.68
N GLU A 347 -6.29 -31.39 14.63
CA GLU A 347 -5.89 -32.80 14.70
C GLU A 347 -7.11 -33.72 14.48
N GLY A 348 -6.95 -34.74 13.65
CA GLY A 348 -8.00 -35.71 13.32
C GLY A 348 -9.19 -35.11 12.55
N ASN A 349 -10.40 -35.60 12.84
CA ASN A 349 -11.68 -35.19 12.21
C ASN A 349 -12.51 -34.23 13.09
N SER A 350 -11.95 -33.70 14.17
CA SER A 350 -12.78 -33.09 15.23
C SER A 350 -13.14 -31.62 14.97
N TYR A 351 -14.39 -31.42 14.55
CA TYR A 351 -15.22 -30.20 14.60
C TYR A 351 -15.03 -29.36 15.90
N ASN A 352 -14.84 -30.01 17.05
CA ASN A 352 -14.68 -29.37 18.36
C ASN A 352 -13.40 -28.51 18.49
N GLY A 353 -12.49 -28.60 17.51
CA GLY A 353 -11.31 -27.76 17.40
C GLY A 353 -11.63 -26.36 16.89
N ILE A 354 -12.29 -26.17 15.76
CA ILE A 354 -12.39 -24.83 15.14
C ILE A 354 -13.24 -23.87 15.98
N ASP A 355 -14.40 -24.33 16.47
CA ASP A 355 -15.27 -23.52 17.34
C ASP A 355 -14.57 -23.22 18.70
N GLY A 356 -13.90 -24.19 19.31
CA GLY A 356 -13.11 -23.98 20.53
C GLY A 356 -11.87 -23.10 20.32
N LEU A 357 -11.22 -23.17 19.17
CA LEU A 357 -10.03 -22.41 18.83
C LEU A 357 -10.37 -20.96 18.47
N ILE A 358 -11.53 -20.71 17.84
CA ILE A 358 -12.09 -19.37 17.64
C ILE A 358 -12.57 -18.78 18.99
N ARG A 359 -13.18 -19.60 19.87
CA ARG A 359 -13.50 -19.20 21.26
C ARG A 359 -12.26 -18.74 22.02
N HIS A 360 -11.22 -19.56 21.99
CA HIS A 360 -10.00 -19.33 22.76
C HIS A 360 -9.15 -18.18 22.20
N ALA A 361 -9.19 -17.93 20.89
CA ALA A 361 -8.55 -16.76 20.29
C ALA A 361 -9.25 -15.46 20.76
N GLY A 362 -10.59 -15.43 20.78
CA GLY A 362 -11.35 -14.30 21.32
C GLY A 362 -11.19 -14.09 22.84
N GLU A 363 -10.93 -15.14 23.62
CA GLU A 363 -10.58 -15.06 25.05
C GLU A 363 -9.15 -14.54 25.30
N GLN A 364 -8.27 -14.62 24.30
CA GLN A 364 -6.88 -14.17 24.33
C GLN A 364 -6.68 -12.74 23.82
N HIS A 365 -7.78 -12.00 23.59
CA HIS A 365 -7.77 -10.70 22.91
C HIS A 365 -7.11 -10.75 21.52
N ALA A 366 -7.10 -11.92 20.86
CA ALA A 366 -6.68 -12.03 19.47
C ALA A 366 -7.74 -11.39 18.56
N VAL A 367 -7.28 -10.61 17.59
CA VAL A 367 -8.13 -9.94 16.59
C VAL A 367 -8.38 -10.85 15.38
N GLY A 368 -7.47 -11.80 15.12
CA GLY A 368 -7.60 -12.78 14.03
C GLY A 368 -7.01 -14.15 14.36
N ALA A 369 -7.20 -15.11 13.46
CA ALA A 369 -6.65 -16.46 13.58
C ALA A 369 -6.16 -17.01 12.23
N VAL A 370 -5.14 -17.86 12.26
CA VAL A 370 -4.68 -18.64 11.10
C VAL A 370 -5.00 -20.11 11.33
N ILE A 371 -5.76 -20.71 10.42
CA ILE A 371 -6.08 -22.14 10.44
C ILE A 371 -5.27 -22.82 9.33
N HIS A 372 -4.33 -23.68 9.69
CA HIS A 372 -3.45 -24.35 8.73
C HIS A 372 -3.71 -25.86 8.74
N LEU A 373 -4.30 -26.36 7.65
CA LEU A 373 -4.55 -27.77 7.40
C LEU A 373 -3.25 -28.44 6.94
N GLN A 374 -2.69 -29.32 7.79
CA GLN A 374 -1.40 -29.95 7.55
C GLN A 374 -1.56 -31.45 7.31
N LYS A 375 -0.98 -31.95 6.21
CA LYS A 375 -0.97 -33.38 5.87
C LYS A 375 -0.41 -34.21 7.03
N GLY A 376 -1.12 -35.29 7.40
CA GLY A 376 -0.78 -36.16 8.52
C GLY A 376 -1.20 -35.66 9.91
N ARG A 377 -1.83 -34.48 10.00
CA ARG A 377 -2.34 -33.93 11.26
C ARG A 377 -3.87 -33.89 11.27
N SER A 378 -4.47 -33.33 10.22
CA SER A 378 -5.92 -33.29 10.05
C SER A 378 -6.35 -34.18 8.89
N ILE A 379 -7.58 -34.69 8.97
CA ILE A 379 -8.28 -35.39 7.90
C ILE A 379 -9.58 -34.69 7.51
N ILE A 380 -9.83 -33.48 8.03
CA ILE A 380 -11.00 -32.67 7.66
C ILE A 380 -10.89 -32.26 6.19
N SER A 381 -11.99 -32.24 5.45
CA SER A 381 -12.01 -31.67 4.11
C SER A 381 -11.83 -30.14 4.17
N THR A 382 -11.37 -29.55 3.07
CA THR A 382 -11.24 -28.09 2.98
C THR A 382 -12.62 -27.42 3.05
N GLU A 383 -13.63 -28.04 2.43
CA GLU A 383 -15.02 -27.56 2.37
C GLU A 383 -15.69 -27.58 3.74
N ASP A 384 -15.50 -28.65 4.51
CA ASP A 384 -16.03 -28.74 5.88
C ASP A 384 -15.34 -27.70 6.78
N CYS A 385 -14.01 -27.55 6.64
CA CYS A 385 -13.26 -26.53 7.37
C CYS A 385 -13.80 -25.12 7.08
N ASP A 386 -14.00 -24.78 5.81
CA ASP A 386 -14.52 -23.48 5.38
C ASP A 386 -15.95 -23.25 5.91
N SER A 387 -16.82 -24.27 5.85
CA SER A 387 -18.19 -24.21 6.37
C SER A 387 -18.22 -23.95 7.88
N HIS A 388 -17.34 -24.60 8.63
CA HIS A 388 -17.23 -24.38 10.08
C HIS A 388 -16.68 -23.00 10.42
N ILE A 389 -15.73 -22.46 9.65
CA ILE A 389 -15.24 -21.09 9.85
C ILE A 389 -16.39 -20.09 9.68
N ILE A 390 -17.18 -20.23 8.61
CA ILE A 390 -18.33 -19.37 8.34
C ILE A 390 -19.34 -19.43 9.48
N GLN A 391 -19.69 -20.64 9.92
CA GLN A 391 -20.63 -20.84 11.04
C GLN A 391 -20.10 -20.26 12.35
N SER A 392 -18.81 -20.42 12.66
CA SER A 392 -18.25 -19.86 13.89
C SER A 392 -18.17 -18.33 13.87
N LEU A 393 -17.87 -17.72 12.71
CA LEU A 393 -17.82 -16.25 12.58
C LEU A 393 -19.21 -15.61 12.70
N SER A 394 -20.25 -16.22 12.14
CA SER A 394 -21.63 -15.68 12.20
C SER A 394 -22.20 -15.60 13.62
N HIS A 395 -21.76 -16.49 14.52
CA HIS A 395 -22.24 -16.53 15.90
C HIS A 395 -21.31 -15.83 16.91
N ARG A 396 -20.08 -15.43 16.54
CA ARG A 396 -19.07 -14.93 17.49
C ARG A 396 -18.35 -13.67 16.99
N LYS A 397 -18.74 -12.52 17.53
CA LYS A 397 -18.24 -11.17 17.19
C LYS A 397 -16.79 -10.85 17.64
N LYS A 398 -16.03 -11.80 18.20
CA LYS A 398 -14.73 -11.50 18.82
C LYS A 398 -13.54 -11.53 17.87
N LEU A 399 -13.59 -12.36 16.82
CA LEU A 399 -12.58 -12.34 15.76
C LEU A 399 -13.10 -11.48 14.60
N SER A 400 -12.20 -10.67 14.04
CA SER A 400 -12.46 -9.86 12.86
C SER A 400 -12.16 -10.61 11.56
N TRP A 401 -11.22 -11.57 11.59
CA TRP A 401 -10.86 -12.37 10.42
C TRP A 401 -10.26 -13.73 10.77
N VAL A 402 -10.35 -14.66 9.80
CA VAL A 402 -9.65 -15.95 9.80
C VAL A 402 -8.95 -16.12 8.45
N LEU A 403 -7.69 -16.57 8.47
CA LEU A 403 -6.94 -16.96 7.28
C LEU A 403 -6.74 -18.48 7.29
N ARG A 404 -7.39 -19.17 6.35
CA ARG A 404 -7.23 -20.62 6.17
C ARG A 404 -6.11 -20.89 5.18
N ILE A 405 -5.22 -21.83 5.48
CA ILE A 405 -4.23 -22.43 4.58
C ILE A 405 -4.62 -23.90 4.43
N ASP A 406 -4.97 -24.34 3.22
CA ASP A 406 -5.33 -25.74 2.98
C ASP A 406 -4.11 -26.66 2.77
N TYR A 407 -4.36 -27.93 2.49
CA TYR A 407 -3.33 -28.96 2.31
C TYR A 407 -2.40 -28.71 1.10
N ASP A 408 -2.84 -27.91 0.14
CA ASP A 408 -2.09 -27.55 -1.06
C ASP A 408 -1.50 -26.14 -0.97
N GLY A 409 -1.71 -25.47 0.17
CA GLY A 409 -1.18 -24.14 0.46
C GLY A 409 -2.09 -23.00 0.00
N ASN A 410 -3.27 -23.27 -0.57
CA ASN A 410 -4.14 -22.17 -0.96
C ASN A 410 -4.65 -21.44 0.28
N MET A 411 -4.51 -20.12 0.25
CA MET A 411 -4.99 -19.24 1.28
C MET A 411 -6.40 -18.79 0.97
N ARG A 412 -7.26 -18.73 1.99
CA ARG A 412 -8.60 -18.11 1.91
C ARG A 412 -8.86 -17.29 3.15
N ARG A 413 -9.27 -16.04 2.96
CA ARG A 413 -9.65 -15.13 4.04
C ARG A 413 -11.15 -15.15 4.25
N PHE A 414 -11.52 -15.18 5.53
CA PHE A 414 -12.87 -14.98 6.03
C PHE A 414 -12.86 -13.74 6.92
N VAL A 415 -13.92 -12.94 6.85
CA VAL A 415 -14.07 -11.71 7.65
C VAL A 415 -15.43 -11.73 8.35
N ASN A 416 -15.46 -11.11 9.52
CA ASN A 416 -16.68 -10.86 10.26
C ASN A 416 -17.21 -9.47 9.85
N GLU A 417 -18.43 -9.42 9.31
CA GLU A 417 -19.02 -8.19 8.77
C GLU A 417 -20.11 -7.59 9.64
#